data_AF-A0A832HKA5-F1
#
_entry.id   AF-A0A832HKA5-F1
#
_cell.length_a   1.000
_cell.length_b   1.000
_cell.length_c   1.000
_cell.angle_alpha   90.00
_cell.angle_beta   90.00
_cell.angle_gamma   90.00
#
_symmetry.space_group_name_H-M   'P 1'
#
loop_
_entity.id
_entity.type
_entity.pdbx_description
1 polymer ?
#
loop_
_entity_poly.entity_id
_entity_poly.type
_entity_poly.pdbx_seq_one_letter_code
_entity_poly.pdbx_strand_id
1 'polypeptide(L)'
;MGNSMKDYPDNEFPWTFYFNGEAMPRWGQCWMSCSIERRAAEEMQNWQGRLTAHDLFLLSCKIDHVGVAESDDVLRFRACVRLLLKMVLLHGTELAKEAAEWGSCYGGTGQEVIAGIRDTLIAMSVLAERDGIAVWTTGYEADRIRLCEVVRRVRLPRDSAEWLELPHEWNDRRETQLHLEFLRKDLVKMVREGGWPKDIRRAIHEMRVERESPWSGPLT
;
A
#
# COMPACT_ATOMS: atom_id res chain seq x y z
N MET A 1 24.25 -9.08 30.95
CA MET A 1 24.60 -9.48 29.58
C MET A 1 23.69 -8.68 28.67
N GLY A 2 24.28 -7.91 27.74
CA GLY A 2 23.59 -6.82 27.06
C GLY A 2 22.44 -7.27 26.18
N ASN A 3 21.31 -6.58 26.29
CA ASN A 3 20.29 -6.54 25.25
C ASN A 3 20.95 -5.97 23.99
N SER A 4 21.36 -6.85 23.08
CA SER A 4 21.65 -6.47 21.70
C SER A 4 20.31 -6.13 21.06
N MET A 5 19.94 -4.86 21.10
CA MET A 5 18.79 -4.27 20.44
C MET A 5 19.05 -4.22 18.92
N LYS A 6 19.30 -5.38 18.30
CA LYS A 6 19.58 -5.62 16.87
C LYS A 6 18.47 -6.42 16.16
N ASP A 7 17.40 -6.75 16.86
CA ASP A 7 16.61 -7.94 16.51
C ASP A 7 15.28 -7.68 15.77
N TYR A 8 15.11 -6.49 15.18
CA TYR A 8 14.05 -6.23 14.19
C TYR A 8 14.36 -4.95 13.42
N PRO A 9 14.35 -4.94 12.06
CA PRO A 9 14.09 -6.05 11.15
C PRO A 9 15.35 -6.77 10.60
N ASP A 10 16.54 -6.56 11.14
CA ASP A 10 17.81 -6.74 10.40
C ASP A 10 18.30 -8.18 10.11
N ASN A 11 17.65 -9.24 10.61
CA ASN A 11 18.24 -10.60 10.61
C ASN A 11 17.57 -11.66 9.70
N GLU A 12 16.44 -11.38 9.05
CA GLU A 12 15.64 -12.42 8.36
C GLU A 12 15.09 -11.98 6.99
N PHE A 13 15.97 -11.56 6.09
CA PHE A 13 15.56 -11.20 4.74
C PHE A 13 15.55 -12.40 3.76
N PRO A 14 14.53 -12.55 2.88
CA PRO A 14 13.30 -11.75 2.83
C PRO A 14 12.37 -12.08 4.00
N TRP A 15 11.82 -11.04 4.63
CA TRP A 15 10.80 -11.19 5.67
C TRP A 15 9.57 -11.93 5.14
N THR A 16 8.79 -12.50 6.05
CA THR A 16 7.53 -13.12 5.65
C THR A 16 6.54 -12.04 5.27
N PHE A 17 5.98 -12.18 4.07
CA PHE A 17 4.90 -11.33 3.58
C PHE A 17 3.56 -11.96 3.97
N TYR A 18 2.70 -11.20 4.63
CA TYR A 18 1.36 -11.64 5.02
C TYR A 18 0.31 -10.82 4.28
N PHE A 19 -0.65 -11.50 3.65
CA PHE A 19 -1.74 -10.87 2.93
C PHE A 19 -3.08 -11.39 3.47
N ASN A 20 -3.97 -10.48 3.86
CA ASN A 20 -5.25 -10.78 4.53
C ASN A 20 -5.13 -11.79 5.70
N GLY A 21 -4.00 -11.76 6.42
CA GLY A 21 -3.71 -12.65 7.55
C GLY A 21 -3.07 -14.00 7.19
N GLU A 22 -2.87 -14.28 5.90
CA GLU A 22 -2.26 -15.51 5.40
C GLU A 22 -0.81 -15.28 4.97
N ALA A 23 0.08 -16.22 5.33
CA ALA A 23 1.49 -16.15 4.95
C ALA A 23 1.64 -16.46 3.45
N MET A 24 2.33 -15.58 2.75
CA MET A 24 2.57 -15.71 1.31
C MET A 24 3.85 -16.51 1.05
N PRO A 25 4.01 -17.07 -0.17
CA PRO A 25 5.23 -17.75 -0.58
C PRO A 25 6.49 -16.91 -0.31
N ARG A 26 7.60 -17.62 -0.01
CA ARG A 26 8.92 -16.99 0.07
C ARG A 26 9.19 -16.21 -1.22
N TRP A 27 9.84 -15.06 -1.10
CA TRP A 27 10.08 -14.08 -2.18
C TRP A 27 8.86 -13.26 -2.62
N GLY A 28 7.71 -13.46 -1.98
CA GLY A 28 6.46 -12.83 -2.39
C GLY A 28 6.45 -11.31 -2.40
N GLN A 29 7.25 -10.66 -1.54
CA GLN A 29 7.40 -9.21 -1.50
C GLN A 29 8.52 -8.66 -2.39
N CYS A 30 9.30 -9.52 -3.06
CA CYS A 30 10.55 -9.13 -3.69
C CYS A 30 10.35 -8.55 -5.10
N TRP A 31 9.32 -7.74 -5.30
CA TRP A 31 8.93 -7.25 -6.63
C TRP A 31 10.03 -6.37 -7.23
N MET A 32 10.73 -5.64 -6.37
CA MET A 32 11.86 -4.77 -6.71
C MET A 32 13.12 -5.53 -7.13
N SER A 33 13.17 -6.87 -7.00
CA SER A 33 14.33 -7.66 -7.43
C SER A 33 14.40 -7.85 -8.94
N CYS A 34 13.38 -7.41 -9.70
CA CYS A 34 13.34 -7.52 -11.15
C CYS A 34 12.52 -6.37 -11.75
N SER A 35 12.59 -6.19 -13.07
CA SER A 35 11.92 -5.06 -13.74
C SER A 35 10.42 -5.29 -14.04
N ILE A 36 9.73 -6.10 -13.23
CA ILE A 36 8.30 -6.43 -13.41
C ILE A 36 7.41 -5.17 -13.43
N GLU A 37 7.64 -4.23 -12.51
CA GLU A 37 6.88 -2.97 -12.42
C GLU A 37 7.13 -2.09 -13.64
N ARG A 38 8.39 -1.95 -14.06
CA ARG A 38 8.75 -1.18 -15.26
C ARG A 38 8.03 -1.72 -16.49
N ARG A 39 8.02 -3.04 -16.68
CA ARG A 39 7.34 -3.68 -17.81
C ARG A 39 5.82 -3.48 -17.75
N ALA A 40 5.24 -3.56 -16.55
CA ALA A 40 3.84 -3.25 -16.34
C ALA A 40 3.54 -1.78 -16.69
N ALA A 41 4.36 -0.83 -16.25
CA ALA A 41 4.22 0.59 -16.58
C ALA A 41 4.33 0.87 -18.10
N GLU A 42 5.22 0.17 -18.80
CA GLU A 42 5.34 0.24 -20.27
C GLU A 42 4.06 -0.24 -20.97
N GLU A 43 3.48 -1.37 -20.52
CA GLU A 43 2.21 -1.89 -21.03
C GLU A 43 1.06 -0.89 -20.83
N MET A 44 1.11 -0.10 -19.74
CA MET A 44 0.08 0.88 -19.41
C MET A 44 0.13 2.16 -20.24
N GLN A 45 1.19 2.42 -21.01
CA GLN A 45 1.32 3.67 -21.79
C GLN A 45 0.17 3.90 -22.77
N ASN A 46 -0.45 2.81 -23.26
CA ASN A 46 -1.56 2.86 -24.21
C ASN A 46 -2.93 2.64 -23.54
N TRP A 47 -2.98 2.55 -22.21
CA TRP A 47 -4.20 2.24 -21.50
C TRP A 47 -5.05 3.49 -21.30
N GLN A 48 -6.31 3.44 -21.74
CA GLN A 48 -7.29 4.50 -21.50
C GLN A 48 -8.03 4.28 -20.17
N GLY A 49 -7.29 3.98 -19.11
CA GLY A 49 -7.81 3.63 -17.78
C GLY A 49 -7.54 4.71 -16.73
N ARG A 50 -8.21 4.59 -15.58
CA ARG A 50 -7.90 5.39 -14.37
C ARG A 50 -6.67 4.89 -13.63
N LEU A 51 -6.28 3.63 -13.86
CA LEU A 51 -5.08 3.06 -13.29
C LEU A 51 -3.86 3.55 -14.09
N THR A 52 -2.85 4.04 -13.38
CA THR A 52 -1.64 4.64 -13.94
C THR A 52 -0.38 3.92 -13.43
N ALA A 53 0.76 4.16 -14.10
CA ALA A 53 2.05 3.68 -13.62
C ALA A 53 2.37 4.16 -12.19
N HIS A 54 1.81 5.30 -11.77
CA HIS A 54 1.97 5.81 -10.41
C HIS A 54 1.29 4.90 -9.37
N ASP A 55 0.13 4.32 -9.69
CA ASP A 55 -0.56 3.39 -8.78
C ASP A 55 0.26 2.11 -8.54
N LEU A 56 0.93 1.59 -9.59
CA LEU A 56 1.84 0.46 -9.46
C LEU A 56 3.05 0.80 -8.58
N PHE A 57 3.66 1.95 -8.81
CA PHE A 57 4.79 2.44 -8.02
C PHE A 57 4.42 2.55 -6.53
N LEU A 58 3.27 3.17 -6.23
CA LEU A 58 2.79 3.29 -4.85
C LEU A 58 2.54 1.93 -4.21
N LEU A 59 1.98 0.97 -4.96
CA LEU A 59 1.78 -0.39 -4.47
C LEU A 59 3.11 -1.08 -4.15
N SER A 60 4.11 -0.98 -5.03
CA SER A 60 5.45 -1.53 -4.77
C SER A 60 6.08 -0.92 -3.52
N CYS A 61 6.03 0.41 -3.37
CA CYS A 61 6.57 1.09 -2.19
C CYS A 61 5.94 0.61 -0.88
N LYS A 62 4.62 0.38 -0.87
CA LYS A 62 3.89 -0.09 0.33
C LYS A 62 4.19 -1.56 0.69
N ILE A 63 4.67 -2.38 -0.25
CA ILE A 63 4.99 -3.79 0.03
C ILE A 63 6.32 -3.92 0.79
N ASP A 64 7.23 -2.98 0.59
CA ASP A 64 8.52 -2.93 1.27
C ASP A 64 8.42 -2.40 2.72
N HIS A 65 7.26 -1.92 3.16
CA HIS A 65 7.06 -1.43 4.53
C HIS A 65 6.99 -2.59 5.54
N VAL A 66 8.07 -2.74 6.31
CA VAL A 66 8.18 -3.76 7.37
C VAL A 66 7.46 -3.30 8.64
N GLY A 67 6.61 -4.17 9.17
CA GLY A 67 5.93 -4.06 10.45
C GLY A 67 4.74 -3.11 10.51
N VAL A 68 4.32 -2.60 9.37
CA VAL A 68 3.15 -1.71 9.22
C VAL A 68 2.05 -2.45 8.47
N ALA A 69 0.80 -2.28 8.91
CA ALA A 69 -0.35 -2.80 8.17
C ALA A 69 -0.71 -1.79 7.06
N GLU A 70 -0.57 -2.23 5.82
CA GLU A 70 -0.85 -1.47 4.62
C GLU A 70 -2.12 -1.99 3.94
N SER A 71 -2.72 -1.18 3.08
CA SER A 71 -3.89 -1.59 2.30
C SER A 71 -4.03 -0.79 1.00
N ASP A 72 -4.96 -1.23 0.16
CA ASP A 72 -5.41 -0.49 -1.01
C ASP A 72 -6.88 -0.80 -1.32
N ASP A 73 -7.46 -0.04 -2.24
CA ASP A 73 -8.76 -0.35 -2.82
C ASP A 73 -8.67 -1.72 -3.51
N VAL A 74 -9.59 -2.62 -3.16
CA VAL A 74 -9.50 -4.03 -3.58
C VAL A 74 -9.59 -4.19 -5.11
N LEU A 75 -10.33 -3.33 -5.81
CA LEU A 75 -10.45 -3.42 -7.27
C LEU A 75 -9.20 -2.90 -7.97
N ARG A 76 -8.68 -1.75 -7.49
CA ARG A 76 -7.41 -1.19 -7.95
C ARG A 76 -6.26 -2.18 -7.74
N PHE A 77 -6.17 -2.73 -6.52
CA PHE A 77 -5.18 -3.73 -6.17
C PHE A 77 -5.26 -4.96 -7.08
N ARG A 78 -6.46 -5.52 -7.29
CA ARG A 78 -6.63 -6.68 -8.19
C ARG A 78 -6.21 -6.38 -9.62
N ALA A 79 -6.47 -5.16 -10.12
CA ALA A 79 -6.02 -4.76 -11.45
C ALA A 79 -4.48 -4.69 -11.53
N CYS A 80 -3.82 -4.09 -10.54
CA CYS A 80 -2.36 -4.05 -10.43
C CYS A 80 -1.74 -5.45 -10.38
N VAL A 81 -2.21 -6.30 -9.44
CA VAL A 81 -1.68 -7.65 -9.25
C VAL A 81 -1.86 -8.51 -10.50
N ARG A 82 -3.00 -8.41 -11.21
CA ARG A 82 -3.22 -9.13 -12.47
C ARG A 82 -2.32 -8.65 -13.59
N LEU A 83 -2.05 -7.35 -13.66
CA LEU A 83 -1.10 -6.79 -14.63
C LEU A 83 0.32 -7.27 -14.34
N LEU A 84 0.75 -7.24 -13.08
CA LEU A 84 2.05 -7.78 -12.66
C LEU A 84 2.15 -9.28 -12.97
N LEU A 85 1.10 -10.06 -12.66
CA LEU A 85 1.05 -11.48 -12.97
C LEU A 85 1.17 -11.72 -14.49
N LYS A 86 0.49 -10.92 -15.32
CA LYS A 86 0.66 -10.96 -16.78
C LYS A 86 2.13 -10.75 -17.17
N MET A 87 2.82 -9.78 -16.56
CA MET A 87 4.24 -9.55 -16.86
C MET A 87 5.13 -10.73 -16.46
N VAL A 88 4.87 -11.35 -15.29
CA VAL A 88 5.60 -12.55 -14.85
C VAL A 88 5.39 -13.72 -15.81
N LEU A 89 4.16 -13.93 -16.28
CA LEU A 89 3.85 -15.01 -17.21
C LEU A 89 4.45 -14.78 -18.61
N LEU A 90 4.52 -13.55 -19.08
CA LEU A 90 5.09 -13.21 -20.39
C LEU A 90 6.62 -13.18 -20.41
N HIS A 91 7.24 -12.73 -19.32
CA HIS A 91 8.68 -12.41 -19.27
C HIS A 91 9.43 -13.17 -18.17
N GLY A 92 8.86 -14.26 -17.65
CA GLY A 92 9.40 -14.95 -16.48
C GLY A 92 10.86 -15.39 -16.62
N THR A 93 11.30 -15.76 -17.83
CA THR A 93 12.69 -16.16 -18.08
C THR A 93 13.65 -14.98 -17.98
N GLU A 94 13.31 -13.84 -18.56
CA GLU A 94 14.09 -12.60 -18.48
C GLU A 94 14.11 -12.07 -17.05
N LEU A 95 12.95 -12.01 -16.40
CA LEU A 95 12.82 -11.56 -15.01
C LEU A 95 13.64 -12.44 -14.06
N ALA A 96 13.72 -13.76 -14.30
CA ALA A 96 14.53 -14.66 -13.48
C ALA A 96 16.04 -14.42 -13.66
N LYS A 97 16.48 -13.99 -14.85
CA LYS A 97 17.87 -13.58 -15.06
C LYS A 97 18.17 -12.28 -14.30
N GLU A 98 17.26 -11.32 -14.36
CA GLU A 98 17.36 -10.05 -13.63
C GLU A 98 17.41 -10.28 -12.10
N ALA A 99 16.59 -11.20 -11.58
CA ALA A 99 16.53 -11.52 -10.16
C ALA A 99 17.69 -12.41 -9.65
N ALA A 100 18.57 -12.90 -10.53
CA ALA A 100 19.56 -13.91 -10.16
C ALA A 100 20.59 -13.41 -9.14
N GLU A 101 21.13 -12.21 -9.35
CA GLU A 101 22.09 -11.59 -8.42
C GLU A 101 21.45 -11.39 -7.05
N TRP A 102 20.21 -10.88 -7.05
CA TRP A 102 19.48 -10.59 -5.83
C TRP A 102 19.13 -11.86 -5.03
N GLY A 103 18.63 -12.90 -5.70
CA GLY A 103 18.37 -14.19 -5.08
C GLY A 103 19.63 -14.80 -4.46
N SER A 104 20.76 -14.70 -5.14
CA SER A 104 22.02 -15.28 -4.67
C SER A 104 22.51 -14.69 -3.34
N CYS A 105 22.31 -13.38 -3.12
CA CYS A 105 22.65 -12.70 -1.87
C CYS A 105 21.89 -13.24 -0.65
N TYR A 106 20.74 -13.88 -0.88
CA TYR A 106 19.81 -14.33 0.16
C TYR A 106 19.51 -15.84 0.08
N GLY A 107 20.39 -16.60 -0.58
CA GLY A 107 20.31 -18.07 -0.62
C GLY A 107 19.15 -18.61 -1.46
N GLY A 108 18.87 -17.98 -2.61
CA GLY A 108 17.95 -18.48 -3.63
C GLY A 108 18.47 -18.28 -5.05
N THR A 109 17.75 -18.83 -6.01
CA THR A 109 17.98 -18.64 -7.45
C THR A 109 16.97 -17.64 -8.01
N GLY A 110 17.31 -16.98 -9.12
CA GLY A 110 16.35 -16.10 -9.79
C GLY A 110 15.05 -16.81 -10.21
N GLN A 111 15.11 -18.11 -10.52
CA GLN A 111 13.91 -18.91 -10.80
C GLN A 111 13.02 -19.09 -9.57
N GLU A 112 13.61 -19.35 -8.40
CA GLU A 112 12.86 -19.43 -7.14
C GLU A 112 12.24 -18.09 -6.76
N VAL A 113 12.95 -16.98 -6.99
CA VAL A 113 12.43 -15.63 -6.75
C VAL A 113 11.20 -15.37 -7.62
N ILE A 114 11.29 -15.60 -8.93
CA ILE A 114 10.16 -15.37 -9.84
C ILE A 114 9.01 -16.34 -9.60
N ALA A 115 9.28 -17.60 -9.26
CA ALA A 115 8.24 -18.55 -8.87
C ALA A 115 7.51 -18.07 -7.60
N GLY A 116 8.26 -17.60 -6.60
CA GLY A 116 7.69 -17.04 -5.37
C GLY A 116 6.82 -15.82 -5.61
N ILE A 117 7.28 -14.88 -6.44
CA ILE A 117 6.50 -13.71 -6.86
C ILE A 117 5.22 -14.15 -7.61
N ARG A 118 5.35 -15.05 -8.60
CA ARG A 118 4.20 -15.57 -9.36
C ARG A 118 3.13 -16.16 -8.43
N ASP A 119 3.54 -17.07 -7.55
CA ASP A 119 2.64 -17.81 -6.69
C ASP A 119 1.99 -16.87 -5.66
N THR A 120 2.73 -15.85 -5.20
CA THR A 120 2.20 -14.78 -4.34
C THR A 120 1.16 -13.92 -5.04
N LEU A 121 1.42 -13.46 -6.27
CA LEU A 121 0.45 -12.67 -7.04
C LEU A 121 -0.85 -13.45 -7.32
N ILE A 122 -0.74 -14.76 -7.57
CA ILE A 122 -1.89 -15.66 -7.70
C ILE A 122 -2.66 -15.73 -6.37
N ALA A 123 -1.96 -16.02 -5.26
CA ALA A 123 -2.56 -16.13 -3.94
C ALA A 123 -3.26 -14.83 -3.52
N MET A 124 -2.60 -13.67 -3.65
CA MET A 124 -3.17 -12.35 -3.36
C MET A 124 -4.43 -12.09 -4.20
N SER A 125 -4.42 -12.45 -5.49
CA SER A 125 -5.58 -12.28 -6.36
C SER A 125 -6.79 -13.10 -5.88
N VAL A 126 -6.56 -14.37 -5.51
CA VAL A 126 -7.60 -15.27 -5.00
C VAL A 126 -8.12 -14.80 -3.65
N LEU A 127 -7.22 -14.42 -2.74
CA LEU A 127 -7.57 -13.93 -1.41
C LEU A 127 -8.35 -12.61 -1.48
N ALA A 128 -7.90 -11.65 -2.28
CA ALA A 128 -8.59 -10.37 -2.44
C ALA A 128 -10.01 -10.54 -3.01
N GLU A 129 -10.19 -11.50 -3.93
CA GLU A 129 -11.50 -11.84 -4.49
C GLU A 129 -12.41 -12.54 -3.48
N ARG A 130 -11.86 -13.50 -2.72
CA ARG A 130 -12.59 -14.22 -1.67
C ARG A 130 -13.01 -13.28 -0.53
N ASP A 131 -12.09 -12.43 -0.10
CA ASP A 131 -12.20 -11.67 1.14
C ASP A 131 -12.81 -10.28 0.95
N GLY A 132 -12.83 -9.77 -0.28
CA GLY A 132 -13.34 -8.43 -0.60
C GLY A 132 -12.49 -7.28 -0.08
N ILE A 133 -11.27 -7.56 0.39
CA ILE A 133 -10.33 -6.58 0.96
C ILE A 133 -8.90 -6.90 0.51
N ALA A 134 -8.03 -5.88 0.54
CA ALA A 134 -6.60 -6.03 0.29
C ALA A 134 -5.81 -5.33 1.40
N VAL A 135 -5.34 -6.10 2.38
CA VAL A 135 -4.55 -5.61 3.51
C VAL A 135 -3.34 -6.52 3.68
N TRP A 136 -2.17 -5.95 3.97
CA TRP A 136 -0.95 -6.73 4.12
C TRP A 136 0.01 -6.16 5.15
N THR A 137 1.00 -6.95 5.50
CA THR A 137 2.18 -6.51 6.23
C THR A 137 3.36 -7.40 5.90
N THR A 138 4.56 -6.89 6.13
CA THR A 138 5.80 -7.63 5.99
C THR A 138 6.47 -7.69 7.36
N GLY A 139 6.91 -8.86 7.82
CA GLY A 139 7.63 -8.94 9.10
C GLY A 139 7.53 -10.28 9.80
N TYR A 140 7.43 -10.22 11.13
CA TYR A 140 7.35 -11.38 12.02
C TYR A 140 5.91 -11.75 12.35
N GLU A 141 5.74 -12.85 13.08
CA GLU A 141 4.42 -13.35 13.49
C GLU A 141 3.61 -12.32 14.29
N ALA A 142 4.26 -11.44 15.06
CA ALA A 142 3.60 -10.36 15.77
C ALA A 142 2.91 -9.35 14.81
N ASP A 143 3.52 -9.09 13.65
CA ASP A 143 2.94 -8.26 12.59
C ASP A 143 1.74 -8.94 11.96
N ARG A 144 1.82 -10.26 11.71
CA ARG A 144 0.68 -11.05 11.25
C ARG A 144 -0.50 -10.96 12.22
N ILE A 145 -0.27 -11.06 13.53
CA ILE A 145 -1.33 -10.94 14.55
C ILE A 145 -1.99 -9.57 14.47
N ARG A 146 -1.20 -8.49 14.35
CA ARG A 146 -1.74 -7.13 14.14
C ARG A 146 -2.56 -7.03 12.86
N LEU A 147 -2.09 -7.60 11.76
CA LEU A 147 -2.81 -7.64 10.49
C LEU A 147 -4.15 -8.38 10.62
N CYS A 148 -4.17 -9.54 11.28
CA CYS A 148 -5.41 -10.30 11.51
C CYS A 148 -6.44 -9.48 12.30
N GLU A 149 -5.99 -8.68 13.28
CA GLU A 149 -6.88 -7.81 14.03
C GLU A 149 -7.43 -6.67 13.16
N VAL A 150 -6.61 -6.08 12.28
CA VAL A 150 -7.09 -5.10 11.29
C VAL A 150 -8.16 -5.75 10.40
N VAL A 151 -7.89 -6.93 9.84
CA VAL A 151 -8.82 -7.68 8.99
C VAL A 151 -10.14 -7.98 9.72
N ARG A 152 -10.08 -8.36 11.00
CA ARG A 152 -11.28 -8.59 11.82
C ARG A 152 -12.10 -7.30 11.95
N ARG A 153 -11.45 -6.19 12.30
CA ARG A 153 -12.12 -4.90 12.61
C ARG A 153 -12.72 -4.24 11.37
N VAL A 154 -12.06 -4.30 10.21
CA VAL A 154 -12.59 -3.72 8.96
C VAL A 154 -13.84 -4.47 8.44
N ARG A 155 -14.00 -5.73 8.82
CA ARG A 155 -15.17 -6.57 8.48
C ARG A 155 -16.38 -6.34 9.38
N LEU A 156 -16.23 -5.61 10.48
CA LEU A 156 -17.35 -5.28 11.35
C LEU A 156 -18.32 -4.30 10.66
N PRO A 157 -19.59 -4.25 11.09
CA PRO A 157 -20.50 -3.18 10.70
C PRO A 157 -19.92 -1.80 11.05
N ARG A 158 -20.13 -0.79 10.20
CA ARG A 158 -19.56 0.57 10.38
C ARG A 158 -20.05 1.29 11.63
N ASP A 159 -21.18 0.87 12.19
CA ASP A 159 -21.75 1.37 13.44
C ASP A 159 -21.19 0.67 14.69
N SER A 160 -20.35 -0.36 14.52
CA SER A 160 -19.64 -0.99 15.62
C SER A 160 -18.56 -0.07 16.19
N ALA A 161 -18.47 0.01 17.52
CA ALA A 161 -17.43 0.79 18.21
C ALA A 161 -16.00 0.25 17.94
N GLU A 162 -15.88 -1.01 17.55
CA GLU A 162 -14.59 -1.63 17.21
C GLU A 162 -14.26 -1.55 15.73
N TRP A 163 -15.19 -1.09 14.89
CA TRP A 163 -14.94 -0.99 13.45
C TRP A 163 -13.73 -0.10 13.17
N LEU A 164 -12.95 -0.50 12.17
CA LEU A 164 -11.85 0.31 11.65
C LEU A 164 -12.06 0.57 10.18
N GLU A 165 -11.67 1.77 9.77
CA GLU A 165 -11.44 2.06 8.38
C GLU A 165 -10.16 1.39 7.87
N LEU A 166 -10.09 1.12 6.56
CA LEU A 166 -8.87 0.61 5.93
C LEU A 166 -7.75 1.66 5.98
N PRO A 167 -6.49 1.25 6.20
CA PRO A 167 -5.34 2.18 6.29
C PRO A 167 -5.23 3.19 5.13
N HIS A 168 -5.51 2.78 3.88
CA HIS A 168 -5.41 3.67 2.73
C HIS A 168 -6.51 4.74 2.73
N GLU A 169 -7.75 4.40 3.09
CA GLU A 169 -8.83 5.38 3.19
C GLU A 169 -8.54 6.40 4.28
N TRP A 170 -7.97 5.96 5.41
CA TRP A 170 -7.57 6.86 6.49
C TRP A 170 -6.44 7.81 6.04
N ASN A 171 -5.40 7.28 5.39
CA ASN A 171 -4.29 8.06 4.85
C ASN A 171 -4.78 9.09 3.82
N ASP A 172 -5.60 8.67 2.86
CA ASP A 172 -6.16 9.55 1.81
C ASP A 172 -6.97 10.70 2.41
N ARG A 173 -7.80 10.42 3.42
CA ARG A 173 -8.58 11.46 4.11
C ARG A 173 -7.68 12.42 4.87
N ARG A 174 -6.69 11.91 5.60
CA ARG A 174 -5.73 12.74 6.36
C ARG A 174 -4.93 13.66 5.42
N GLU A 175 -4.45 13.13 4.31
CA GLU A 175 -3.73 13.90 3.30
C GLU A 175 -4.63 14.96 2.64
N THR A 176 -5.86 14.58 2.29
CA THR A 176 -6.87 15.50 1.75
C THR A 176 -7.17 16.64 2.72
N GLN A 177 -7.31 16.36 4.02
CA GLN A 177 -7.51 17.39 5.04
C GLN A 177 -6.34 18.38 5.09
N LEU A 178 -5.10 17.89 5.09
CA LEU A 178 -3.91 18.74 5.06
C LEU A 178 -3.89 19.63 3.81
N HIS A 179 -4.17 19.06 2.64
CA HIS A 179 -4.25 19.83 1.39
C HIS A 179 -5.35 20.91 1.43
N LEU A 180 -6.53 20.58 1.95
CA LEU A 180 -7.60 21.56 2.12
C LEU A 180 -7.21 22.69 3.07
N GLU A 181 -6.45 22.39 4.13
CA GLU A 181 -5.93 23.44 5.02
C GLU A 181 -4.93 24.37 4.33
N PHE A 182 -4.02 23.83 3.52
CA PHE A 182 -3.08 24.63 2.73
C PHE A 182 -3.79 25.51 1.72
N LEU A 183 -4.69 24.92 0.91
CA LEU A 183 -5.50 25.66 -0.06
C LEU A 183 -6.32 26.77 0.59
N ARG A 184 -6.90 26.53 1.78
CA ARG A 184 -7.62 27.56 2.53
C ARG A 184 -6.71 28.71 2.93
N LYS A 185 -5.49 28.43 3.42
CA LYS A 185 -4.51 29.46 3.78
C LYS A 185 -4.12 30.31 2.57
N ASP A 186 -3.92 29.67 1.42
CA ASP A 186 -3.60 30.36 0.17
C ASP A 186 -4.76 31.24 -0.32
N LEU A 187 -5.99 30.72 -0.31
CA LEU A 187 -7.19 31.50 -0.65
C LEU A 187 -7.33 32.72 0.27
N VAL A 188 -7.14 32.54 1.59
CA VAL A 188 -7.19 33.65 2.56
C VAL A 188 -6.12 34.71 2.24
N LYS A 189 -4.91 34.29 1.87
CA LYS A 189 -3.84 35.21 1.47
C LYS A 189 -4.23 35.99 0.21
N MET A 190 -4.66 35.29 -0.84
CA MET A 190 -5.06 35.89 -2.11
C MET A 190 -6.18 36.93 -1.95
N VAL A 191 -7.17 36.66 -1.09
CA VAL A 191 -8.29 37.59 -0.91
C VAL A 191 -7.97 38.81 -0.06
N ARG A 192 -6.96 38.71 0.83
CA ARG A 192 -6.42 39.85 1.57
C ARG A 192 -5.63 40.79 0.66
N GLU A 193 -4.89 40.23 -0.29
CA GLU A 193 -3.99 40.98 -1.18
C GLU A 193 -4.70 41.52 -2.43
N GLY A 194 -5.71 40.83 -2.97
CA GLY A 194 -6.22 41.05 -4.33
C GLY A 194 -7.41 42.02 -4.50
N GLY A 195 -7.71 42.90 -3.55
CA GLY A 195 -8.78 43.90 -3.74
C GLY A 195 -10.20 43.32 -3.93
N TRP A 196 -10.45 42.09 -3.47
CA TRP A 196 -11.70 41.36 -3.72
C TRP A 196 -12.92 41.95 -2.98
N PRO A 197 -14.14 41.80 -3.56
CA PRO A 197 -15.41 42.15 -2.91
C PRO A 197 -15.57 41.56 -1.49
N LYS A 198 -16.21 42.32 -0.59
CA LYS A 198 -16.32 41.99 0.85
C LYS A 198 -17.05 40.67 1.11
N ASP A 199 -18.07 40.37 0.33
CA ASP A 199 -18.84 39.13 0.35
C ASP A 199 -17.99 37.91 -0.01
N ILE A 200 -17.15 38.00 -1.05
CA ILE A 200 -16.20 36.94 -1.43
C ILE A 200 -15.15 36.72 -0.34
N ARG A 201 -14.58 37.80 0.21
CA ARG A 201 -13.64 37.72 1.34
C ARG A 201 -14.25 37.02 2.54
N ARG A 202 -15.48 37.39 2.89
CA ARG A 202 -16.20 36.78 4.02
C ARG A 202 -16.43 35.29 3.78
N ALA A 203 -16.93 34.90 2.61
CA ALA A 203 -17.17 33.50 2.28
C ALA A 203 -15.90 32.65 2.40
N ILE A 204 -14.77 33.12 1.89
CA ILE A 204 -13.48 32.41 1.97
C ILE A 204 -12.95 32.34 3.41
N HIS A 205 -13.14 33.39 4.22
CA HIS A 205 -12.79 33.35 5.64
C HIS A 205 -13.65 32.39 6.46
N GLU A 206 -14.90 32.18 6.06
CA GLU A 206 -15.87 31.30 6.72
C GLU A 206 -15.73 29.83 6.30
N MET A 207 -15.00 29.53 5.22
CA MET A 207 -14.69 28.15 4.82
C MET A 207 -13.99 27.41 5.96
N ARG A 208 -14.60 26.30 6.38
CA ARG A 208 -14.06 25.38 7.38
C ARG A 208 -13.49 24.16 6.69
N VAL A 209 -12.34 23.69 7.14
CA VAL A 209 -11.94 22.30 6.95
C VAL A 209 -12.61 21.56 8.11
N GLU A 210 -13.48 20.59 7.80
CA GLU A 210 -14.07 19.77 8.85
C GLU A 210 -12.95 19.12 9.66
N ARG A 211 -12.95 19.36 10.98
CA ARG A 211 -12.11 18.58 11.89
C ARG A 211 -12.71 17.18 11.95
N GLU A 212 -11.85 16.17 12.03
CA GLU A 212 -12.28 14.79 12.18
C GLU A 212 -13.44 14.66 13.16
N SER A 213 -14.43 13.87 12.75
CA SER A 213 -15.45 13.32 13.63
C SER A 213 -14.78 12.69 14.87
N PRO A 214 -15.35 12.78 16.09
CA PRO A 214 -14.71 12.43 17.37
C PRO A 214 -14.31 10.95 17.57
N TRP A 215 -14.24 10.16 16.49
CA TRP A 215 -13.89 8.74 16.50
C TRP A 215 -12.39 8.48 16.23
N SER A 216 -11.56 9.53 16.07
CA SER A 216 -10.11 9.42 16.16
C SER A 216 -9.65 9.34 17.61
N GLY A 217 -9.93 8.21 18.25
CA GLY A 217 -9.24 7.83 19.48
C GLY A 217 -7.74 7.64 19.19
N PRO A 218 -6.83 8.12 20.05
CA PRO A 218 -5.41 7.88 19.87
C PRO A 218 -5.10 6.39 20.07
N LEU A 219 -4.40 5.77 19.12
CA LEU A 219 -3.74 4.49 19.34
C LEU A 219 -2.45 4.75 20.15
N THR A 220 -2.51 4.49 21.45
CA THR A 220 -1.33 4.15 22.28
C THR A 220 -1.05 2.66 22.18
#